data_AF-U7QWL1-F1
#
_entry.id   AF-U7QWL1-F1
#
_cell.length_a   1.000
_cell.length_b   1.000
_cell.length_c   1.000
_cell.angle_alpha   90.00
_cell.angle_beta   90.00
_cell.angle_gamma   90.00
#
_symmetry.space_group_name_H-M   'P 1'
#
loop_
_entity.id
_entity.type
_entity.pdbx_description
1 polymer ?
#
loop_
_entity_poly.entity_id
_entity_poly.type
_entity_poly.pdbx_seq_one_letter_code
_entity_poly.pdbx_strand_id
1 'polypeptide(L)'
;MSNQLKEIHSDAIVAMVKKGKRKLKRPEVGDLFTLEIESIGFVHGMVAKNEIEFAKGQTDFNIIYIYKDITKRKEDKVNCSKNNLLFSPFVVNDMAWRQGYFQTYTQLPQDKIDIFERYCFFFRSKRAI
;
A
#
# COMPACT_ATOMS: atom_id res chain seq x y z
N MET A 1 -0.96 -37.38 4.80
CA MET A 1 -0.75 -36.67 3.52
C MET A 1 0.17 -35.48 3.80
N SER A 2 1.38 -35.52 3.25
CA SER A 2 2.40 -34.48 3.44
C SER A 2 1.94 -33.17 2.80
N ASN A 3 1.57 -32.19 3.62
CA ASN A 3 1.22 -30.85 3.16
C ASN A 3 2.52 -30.08 2.89
N GLN A 4 3.18 -30.40 1.77
CA GLN A 4 4.30 -29.61 1.29
C GLN A 4 3.71 -28.32 0.73
N LEU A 5 3.90 -27.21 1.44
CA LEU A 5 3.72 -25.87 0.91
C LEU A 5 4.59 -25.77 -0.33
N LYS A 6 3.98 -25.87 -1.52
CA LYS A 6 4.67 -25.66 -2.79
C LYS A 6 5.32 -24.28 -2.74
N GLU A 7 6.58 -24.19 -3.15
CA GLU A 7 7.28 -22.91 -3.27
C GLU A 7 6.41 -21.94 -4.08
N ILE A 8 6.10 -20.81 -3.46
CA ILE A 8 5.33 -19.76 -4.12
C ILE A 8 6.32 -18.97 -4.96
N HIS A 9 6.33 -19.21 -6.27
CA HIS A 9 7.11 -18.40 -7.19
C HIS A 9 6.56 -16.97 -7.24
N SER A 10 7.39 -15.97 -6.94
CA SER A 10 6.99 -14.55 -6.93
C SER A 10 6.35 -14.11 -8.25
N ASP A 11 6.85 -14.64 -9.37
CA ASP A 11 6.42 -14.25 -10.71
C ASP A 11 4.96 -14.66 -10.98
N ALA A 12 4.55 -15.81 -10.43
CA ALA A 12 3.17 -16.27 -10.52
C ALA A 12 2.23 -15.35 -9.73
N ILE A 13 2.63 -14.87 -8.54
CA ILE A 13 1.84 -13.91 -7.77
C ILE A 13 1.75 -12.58 -8.52
N VAL A 14 2.87 -12.08 -9.05
CA VAL A 14 2.90 -10.80 -9.78
C VAL A 14 2.03 -10.88 -11.03
N ALA A 15 1.99 -12.02 -11.71
CA ALA A 15 1.13 -12.24 -12.87
C ALA A 15 -0.38 -12.15 -12.54
N MET A 16 -0.78 -12.48 -11.31
CA MET A 16 -2.17 -12.34 -10.86
C MET A 16 -2.57 -10.90 -10.57
N VAL A 17 -1.62 -9.98 -10.43
CA VAL A 17 -1.93 -8.57 -10.16
C VAL A 17 -2.42 -7.89 -11.43
N LYS A 18 -3.66 -7.41 -11.39
CA LYS A 18 -4.23 -6.65 -12.51
C LYS A 18 -3.74 -5.21 -12.51
N LYS A 19 -3.36 -4.74 -13.69
CA LYS A 19 -2.96 -3.35 -13.92
C LYS A 19 -4.15 -2.54 -14.43
N GLY A 20 -4.44 -1.45 -13.74
CA GLY A 20 -5.38 -0.44 -14.18
C GLY A 20 -4.72 0.68 -14.97
N LYS A 21 -5.32 1.87 -14.91
CA LYS A 21 -4.82 3.06 -15.62
C LYS A 21 -3.57 3.60 -14.94
N ARG A 22 -2.54 3.92 -15.73
CA ARG A 22 -1.36 4.62 -15.24
C ARG A 22 -1.73 6.01 -14.73
N LYS A 23 -1.19 6.40 -13.58
CA LYS A 23 -1.37 7.73 -12.99
C LYS A 23 -0.02 8.39 -12.74
N LEU A 24 0.23 9.50 -13.42
CA LEU A 24 1.47 10.27 -13.27
C LEU A 24 1.39 11.32 -12.14
N LYS A 25 0.16 11.72 -11.76
CA LYS A 25 -0.07 12.58 -10.60
C LYS A 25 0.37 11.84 -9.33
N ARG A 26 1.03 12.56 -8.43
CA ARG A 26 1.41 12.02 -7.12
C ARG A 26 0.17 11.73 -6.28
N PRO A 27 0.22 10.68 -5.43
CA PRO A 27 -0.84 10.42 -4.46
C PRO A 27 -0.90 11.51 -3.39
N GLU A 28 -2.10 11.80 -2.89
CA GLU A 28 -2.35 12.78 -1.83
C GLU A 28 -2.75 12.10 -0.52
N VAL A 29 -2.54 12.78 0.60
CA VAL A 29 -2.94 12.26 1.93
C VAL A 29 -4.45 11.98 1.94
N GLY A 30 -4.82 10.82 2.48
CA GLY A 30 -6.20 10.35 2.52
C GLY A 30 -6.65 9.62 1.25
N ASP A 31 -5.85 9.60 0.17
CA ASP A 31 -6.20 8.82 -1.03
C ASP A 31 -6.37 7.35 -0.67
N LEU A 32 -7.56 6.83 -0.92
CA LEU A 32 -7.86 5.41 -0.87
C LEU A 32 -7.61 4.79 -2.23
N PHE A 33 -6.80 3.75 -2.23
CA PHE A 33 -6.41 3.02 -3.43
C PHE A 33 -6.61 1.52 -3.26
N THR A 34 -6.64 0.83 -4.39
CA THR A 34 -6.77 -0.63 -4.44
C THR A 34 -5.62 -1.26 -5.24
N LEU A 35 -5.27 -2.48 -4.84
CA LEU A 35 -4.49 -3.44 -5.62
C LEU A 35 -5.43 -4.61 -5.94
N GLU A 36 -5.73 -4.83 -7.22
CA GLU A 36 -6.58 -5.96 -7.64
C GLU A 36 -5.70 -7.19 -7.87
N ILE A 37 -6.04 -8.29 -7.19
CA ILE A 37 -5.40 -9.58 -7.39
C ILE A 37 -6.45 -10.54 -7.96
N GLU A 38 -6.19 -11.05 -9.14
CA GLU A 38 -7.07 -11.97 -9.85
C GLU A 38 -7.45 -13.18 -8.99
N SER A 39 -8.73 -13.56 -9.05
CA SER A 39 -9.34 -14.62 -8.23
C SER A 39 -9.38 -14.39 -6.71
N ILE A 40 -8.67 -13.38 -6.18
CA ILE A 40 -8.66 -13.06 -4.75
C ILE A 40 -9.62 -11.91 -4.45
N GLY A 41 -9.42 -10.75 -5.09
CA GLY A 41 -10.22 -9.54 -4.88
C GLY A 41 -9.37 -8.27 -4.81
N PHE A 42 -9.91 -7.26 -4.13
CA PHE A 42 -9.26 -5.96 -3.96
C PHE A 42 -8.65 -5.85 -2.56
N VAL A 43 -7.34 -5.63 -2.53
CA VAL A 43 -6.62 -5.21 -1.32
C VAL A 43 -6.68 -3.69 -1.25
N HIS A 44 -7.09 -3.15 -0.11
CA HIS A 44 -7.27 -1.72 0.08
C HIS A 44 -6.09 -1.10 0.82
N GLY A 45 -5.75 0.12 0.42
CA GLY A 45 -4.77 0.94 1.12
C GLY A 45 -5.14 2.42 1.16
N MET A 46 -4.44 3.14 2.02
CA MET A 46 -4.58 4.59 2.20
C MET A 46 -3.21 5.24 2.22
N VAL A 47 -3.10 6.42 1.63
CA VAL A 47 -1.91 7.28 1.76
C VAL A 47 -2.01 8.03 3.08
N ALA A 48 -1.17 7.66 4.05
CA ALA A 48 -1.20 8.23 5.40
C ALA A 48 -0.36 9.51 5.51
N LYS A 49 0.76 9.58 4.79
CA LYS A 49 1.60 10.78 4.64
C LYS A 49 2.20 10.78 3.23
N ASN A 50 2.34 11.95 2.62
CA ASN A 50 3.08 12.17 1.39
C ASN A 50 4.27 13.12 1.65
N GLU A 51 5.08 13.37 0.63
CA GLU A 51 6.18 14.34 0.64
C GLU A 51 7.22 14.12 1.75
N ILE A 52 7.52 12.85 2.03
CA ILE A 52 8.48 12.51 3.07
C ILE A 52 9.88 12.59 2.50
N GLU A 53 10.73 13.38 3.16
CA GLU A 53 12.16 13.37 2.90
C GLU A 53 12.78 12.12 3.55
N PHE A 54 13.07 11.11 2.73
CA PHE A 54 13.70 9.87 3.20
C PHE A 54 15.25 9.99 3.18
N ALA A 55 15.77 10.76 2.24
CA ALA A 55 17.18 11.15 2.14
C ALA A 55 17.24 12.61 1.67
N LYS A 56 18.34 13.31 1.94
CA LYS A 56 18.49 14.75 1.62
C LYS A 56 18.14 15.02 0.16
N GLY A 57 17.08 15.79 -0.09
CA GLY A 57 16.60 16.13 -1.43
C GLY A 57 15.75 15.06 -2.14
N GLN A 58 15.38 13.96 -1.46
CA GLN A 58 14.46 12.94 -1.98
C GLN A 58 13.12 13.00 -1.24
N THR A 59 12.18 13.81 -1.74
CA THR A 59 10.83 14.05 -1.16
C THR A 59 9.73 13.24 -1.87
N ASP A 60 10.12 12.22 -2.64
CA ASP A 60 9.22 11.44 -3.50
C ASP A 60 8.63 10.19 -2.85
N PHE A 61 8.61 10.16 -1.52
CA PHE A 61 8.13 9.01 -0.74
C PHE A 61 6.83 9.31 -0.01
N ASN A 62 6.06 8.25 0.17
CA ASN A 62 4.77 8.22 0.83
C ASN A 62 4.79 7.14 1.91
N ILE A 63 4.13 7.39 3.04
CA ILE A 63 3.75 6.33 3.97
C ILE A 63 2.36 5.87 3.60
N ILE A 64 2.21 4.58 3.35
CA ILE A 64 0.94 3.94 3.06
C ILE A 64 0.55 2.94 4.13
N TYR A 65 -0.76 2.79 4.29
CA TYR A 65 -1.42 1.76 5.07
C TYR A 65 -2.04 0.74 4.12
N ILE A 66 -1.95 -0.53 4.48
CA ILE A 66 -2.62 -1.64 3.78
C ILE A 66 -3.52 -2.33 4.80
N TYR A 67 -4.82 -2.42 4.51
CA TYR A 67 -5.82 -2.94 5.44
C TYR A 67 -6.03 -4.45 5.29
N LYS A 68 -6.50 -5.10 6.36
CA LYS A 68 -6.74 -6.57 6.40
C LYS A 68 -7.88 -7.03 5.50
N ASP A 69 -8.88 -6.18 5.31
CA ASP A 69 -10.10 -6.54 4.59
C ASP A 69 -9.82 -6.64 3.08
N ILE A 70 -10.10 -7.81 2.51
CA ILE A 70 -10.08 -8.04 1.06
C ILE A 70 -11.51 -8.10 0.59
N THR A 71 -11.86 -7.25 -0.38
CA THR A 71 -13.23 -7.14 -0.88
C THR A 71 -13.38 -7.74 -2.28
N LYS A 72 -14.63 -7.96 -2.70
CA LYS A 72 -14.93 -8.47 -4.05
C LYS A 72 -15.19 -7.35 -5.05
N ARG A 73 -15.52 -6.14 -4.60
CA ARG A 73 -15.68 -4.96 -5.43
C ARG A 73 -14.88 -3.80 -4.86
N LYS A 74 -14.33 -2.98 -5.76
CA LYS A 74 -13.46 -1.84 -5.44
C LYS A 74 -14.12 -0.82 -4.50
N GLU A 75 -15.44 -0.64 -4.59
CA GLU A 75 -16.22 0.34 -3.83
C GLU A 75 -16.80 -0.22 -2.52
N ASP A 76 -16.53 -1.49 -2.19
CA ASP A 76 -16.98 -2.07 -0.94
C ASP A 76 -16.36 -1.34 0.26
N LYS A 77 -17.13 -1.21 1.35
CA LYS A 77 -16.67 -0.51 2.56
C LYS A 77 -15.53 -1.28 3.21
N VAL A 78 -14.45 -0.58 3.54
CA VAL A 78 -13.29 -1.10 4.27
C VAL A 78 -13.11 -0.35 5.59
N ASN A 79 -12.76 -1.07 6.66
CA ASN A 79 -12.42 -0.45 7.93
C ASN A 79 -11.02 0.17 7.85
N CYS A 80 -10.98 1.50 7.70
CA CYS A 80 -9.75 2.29 7.55
C CYS A 80 -9.07 2.66 8.89
N SER A 81 -9.31 1.92 9.97
CA SER A 81 -8.61 2.17 11.23
C SER A 81 -7.14 1.74 11.16
N LYS A 82 -6.25 2.51 11.81
CA LYS A 82 -4.83 2.14 11.98
C LYS A 82 -4.61 0.83 12.76
N ASN A 83 -5.66 0.33 13.43
CA ASN A 83 -5.63 -0.97 14.11
C ASN A 83 -6.04 -2.14 13.19
N ASN A 84 -6.51 -1.87 11.97
CA ASN A 84 -6.95 -2.86 10.99
C ASN A 84 -5.92 -3.07 9.85
N LEU A 85 -4.63 -2.91 10.15
CA LEU A 85 -3.59 -3.03 9.15
C LEU A 85 -3.17 -4.48 8.92
N LEU A 86 -3.06 -4.89 7.65
CA LEU A 86 -2.54 -6.19 7.24
C LEU A 86 -1.04 -6.29 7.52
N PHE A 87 -0.34 -5.18 7.33
CA PHE A 87 1.09 -5.04 7.54
C PHE A 87 1.37 -3.74 8.29
N SER A 88 2.53 -3.66 8.94
CA SER A 88 3.02 -2.36 9.42
C SER A 88 3.06 -1.33 8.27
N PRO A 89 2.93 -0.02 8.56
CA PRO A 89 3.02 1.01 7.54
C PRO A 89 4.24 0.84 6.63
N PHE A 90 4.11 1.14 5.34
CA PHE A 90 5.20 1.03 4.38
C PHE A 90 5.61 2.40 3.85
N VAL A 91 6.91 2.56 3.61
CA VAL A 91 7.44 3.67 2.83
C VAL A 91 7.53 3.21 1.37
N VAL A 92 6.85 3.92 0.47
CA VAL A 92 6.83 3.63 -0.96
C VAL A 92 6.99 4.91 -1.78
N ASN A 93 7.55 4.79 -2.98
CA ASN A 93 7.48 5.87 -3.97
C ASN A 93 6.17 5.76 -4.79
N ASP A 94 6.01 6.64 -5.78
CA ASP A 94 4.79 6.71 -6.59
C ASP A 94 4.70 5.64 -7.69
N MET A 95 5.70 4.75 -7.82
CA MET A 95 5.86 3.89 -9.00
C MET A 95 4.67 2.94 -9.20
N ALA A 96 4.08 2.44 -8.11
CA ALA A 96 2.92 1.55 -8.18
C ALA A 96 1.71 2.20 -8.87
N TRP A 97 1.46 3.49 -8.63
CA TRP A 97 0.43 4.26 -9.34
C TRP A 97 0.83 4.55 -10.79
N ARG A 98 2.10 4.92 -11.03
CA ARG A 98 2.62 5.21 -12.37
C ARG A 98 2.60 4.00 -13.30
N GLN A 99 2.69 2.80 -12.74
CA GLN A 99 2.62 1.52 -13.47
C GLN A 99 1.20 0.93 -13.50
N GLY A 100 0.24 1.56 -12.82
CA GLY A 100 -1.16 1.17 -12.83
C GLY A 100 -1.52 0.05 -11.84
N TYR A 101 -0.59 -0.40 -10.99
CA TYR A 101 -0.88 -1.40 -9.96
C TYR A 101 -1.83 -0.85 -8.89
N PHE A 102 -1.59 0.38 -8.43
CA PHE A 102 -2.47 1.05 -7.47
C PHE A 102 -3.47 1.95 -8.19
N GLN A 103 -4.75 1.77 -7.85
CA GLN A 103 -5.86 2.54 -8.40
C GLN A 103 -6.58 3.30 -7.30
N THR A 104 -6.34 4.61 -7.21
CA THR A 104 -7.12 5.51 -6.35
C THR A 104 -8.59 5.50 -6.79
N TYR A 105 -9.51 5.48 -5.83
CA TYR A 105 -10.96 5.50 -6.09
C TYR A 105 -11.72 6.56 -5.33
N THR A 106 -11.18 7.01 -4.20
CA THR A 106 -11.74 8.12 -3.43
C THR A 106 -10.66 8.69 -2.50
N GLN A 107 -10.99 9.75 -1.78
CA GLN A 107 -10.14 10.35 -0.77
C GLN A 107 -10.95 10.46 0.52
N LEU A 108 -10.35 10.04 1.65
CA LEU A 108 -10.98 10.22 2.95
C LEU A 108 -10.98 11.71 3.35
N PRO A 109 -12.09 12.21 3.93
CA PRO A 109 -12.10 13.51 4.59
C PRO A 109 -11.05 13.57 5.70
N GLN A 110 -10.45 14.74 5.91
CA GLN A 110 -9.36 14.94 6.87
C GLN A 110 -9.72 14.48 8.31
N ASP A 111 -10.98 14.63 8.73
CA ASP A 111 -11.46 14.22 10.05
C ASP A 111 -11.58 12.69 10.22
N LYS A 112 -11.51 11.93 9.12
CA LYS A 112 -11.61 10.47 9.11
C LYS A 112 -10.27 9.77 8.96
N ILE A 113 -9.18 10.52 8.79
CA ILE A 113 -7.84 9.95 8.62
C ILE A 113 -7.31 9.51 9.99
N ASP A 114 -7.35 8.20 10.23
CA ASP A 114 -6.83 7.57 11.46
C ASP A 114 -5.39 7.09 11.24
N ILE A 115 -4.41 7.86 11.73
CA ILE A 115 -2.98 7.57 11.56
C ILE A 115 -2.21 7.51 12.89
N PHE A 116 -1.02 6.93 12.85
CA PHE A 116 -0.04 7.02 13.94
C PHE A 116 0.59 8.42 13.98
N GLU A 117 0.76 8.96 15.19
CA GLU A 117 1.43 10.24 15.40
C GLU A 117 2.92 10.17 15.04
N ARG A 118 3.57 9.04 15.35
CA ARG A 118 4.99 8.78 15.11
C ARG A 118 5.18 7.47 14.37
N TYR A 119 6.15 7.45 13.46
CA TYR A 119 6.55 6.26 12.71
C TYR A 119 7.98 5.88 13.07
N CYS A 120 8.15 4.65 13.56
CA CYS A 120 9.45 4.09 13.90
C CYS A 120 9.77 2.95 12.93
N PHE A 121 10.47 3.26 11.84
CA PHE A 121 10.94 2.25 10.89
C PHE A 121 12.26 1.67 11.37
N PHE A 122 12.32 0.37 11.60
CA PHE A 122 13.53 -0.29 12.07
C PHE A 122 14.52 -0.49 10.93
N PHE A 123 15.61 0.29 10.93
CA PHE A 123 16.78 0.01 10.10
C PHE A 123 17.78 -0.80 10.92
N ARG A 124 18.06 -2.06 10.52
CA ARG A 124 19.31 -2.71 10.92
C ARG A 124 20.44 -2.01 10.17
N SER A 125 21.00 -0.96 10.75
CA SER A 125 22.30 -0.48 10.28
C SER A 125 23.30 -1.62 10.48
N LYS A 126 23.92 -2.10 9.39
CA LYS A 126 25.16 -2.85 9.54
C LYS A 126 26.18 -1.86 10.13
N ARG A 127 26.83 -2.22 11.24
CA ARG A 127 28.05 -1.53 11.66
C ARG A 127 29.01 -1.56 10.46
N ALA A 128 29.40 -0.39 9.96
CA ALA A 128 30.59 -0.29 9.13
C ALA A 128 31.76 -0.79 9.98
N ILE A 129 32.46 -1.81 9.47
CA ILE A 129 33.73 -2.29 10.00
C ILE A 129 34.79 -1.28 9.56
#